data_AF-A0A7J4JQG9-F1
#
_entry.id   AF-A0A7J4JQG9-F1
#
_cell.length_a   1.000
_cell.length_b   1.000
_cell.length_c   1.000
_cell.angle_alpha   90.00
_cell.angle_beta   90.00
_cell.angle_gamma   90.00
#
_symmetry.space_group_name_H-M   'P 1'
#
loop_
_entity.id
_entity.type
_entity.pdbx_description
1 polymer ?
#
loop_
_entity_poly.entity_id
_entity_poly.type
_entity_poly.pdbx_seq_one_letter_code
_entity_poly.pdbx_strand_id
1 'polypeptide(L)'
;MSEELNYKRLRDLAREEKVQPALVKLPPEFYASIEEFLSSKFSEMESSRSVMHMREFENAVATIKEISSIRQQKILFKAIRSNGAHGETTEMTREEHELYDRFCAVLTDEQQKMALMLSRFESRKPKQSPSQEKREGPTPSEENNF
;
A
#
# COMPACT_ATOMS: atom_id res chain seq x y z
N MET A 1 4.50 -5.54 27.78
CA MET A 1 4.89 -6.94 28.03
C MET A 1 5.02 -7.60 26.68
N SER A 2 6.24 -7.97 26.30
CA SER A 2 6.49 -8.66 25.02
C SER A 2 5.99 -10.09 25.17
N GLU A 3 4.93 -10.45 24.46
CA GLU A 3 4.54 -11.86 24.33
C GLU A 3 5.68 -12.61 23.65
N GLU A 4 6.16 -13.68 24.28
CA GLU A 4 7.19 -14.54 23.72
C GLU A 4 6.70 -15.17 22.40
N LEU A 5 7.46 -14.96 21.32
CA LEU A 5 7.11 -15.46 20.00
C LEU A 5 7.29 -16.97 19.97
N ASN A 6 6.21 -17.69 19.67
CA ASN A 6 6.23 -19.14 19.50
C ASN A 6 5.44 -19.56 18.26
N TYR A 7 5.53 -20.84 17.89
CA TYR A 7 4.92 -21.35 16.66
C TYR A 7 3.38 -21.18 16.65
N LYS A 8 2.72 -21.37 17.80
CA LYS A 8 1.27 -21.15 17.91
C LYS A 8 0.93 -19.68 17.62
N ARG A 9 1.67 -18.73 18.19
CA ARG A 9 1.46 -17.31 17.95
C ARG A 9 1.69 -16.93 16.48
N LEU A 10 2.72 -17.49 15.83
CA LEU A 10 2.94 -17.29 14.38
C LEU A 10 1.73 -17.76 13.56
N ARG A 11 1.17 -18.92 13.89
CA ARG A 11 -0.02 -19.45 13.18
C ARG A 11 -1.27 -18.60 13.44
N ASP A 12 -1.45 -18.12 14.67
CA ASP A 12 -2.53 -17.21 15.01
C ASP A 12 -2.40 -15.88 14.25
N LEU A 13 -1.21 -15.29 14.20
CA LEU A 13 -0.92 -14.09 13.42
C LEU A 13 -1.16 -14.30 11.92
N ALA A 14 -0.70 -15.40 11.35
CA ALA A 14 -0.94 -15.72 9.94
C ALA A 14 -2.45 -15.82 9.63
N ARG A 15 -3.25 -16.39 10.55
CA ARG A 15 -4.71 -16.43 10.43
C ARG A 15 -5.32 -15.05 10.54
N GLU A 16 -4.93 -14.26 11.55
CA GLU A 16 -5.40 -12.88 11.74
C GLU A 16 -5.13 -12.04 10.48
N GLU A 17 -3.93 -12.16 9.91
CA GLU A 17 -3.56 -11.46 8.68
C GLU A 17 -4.41 -11.86 7.48
N LYS A 18 -4.77 -13.13 7.33
CA LYS A 18 -5.65 -13.58 6.24
C LYS A 18 -7.08 -13.06 6.36
N VAL A 19 -7.58 -12.98 7.60
CA VAL A 19 -8.99 -12.66 7.86
C VAL A 19 -9.21 -11.15 7.88
N GLN A 20 -8.28 -10.39 8.45
CA GLN A 20 -8.44 -8.95 8.58
C GLN A 20 -8.07 -8.23 7.27
N PRO A 21 -8.90 -7.30 6.78
CA PRO A 21 -8.58 -6.51 5.59
C PRO A 21 -7.49 -5.47 5.86
N ALA A 22 -7.39 -4.99 7.11
CA ALA A 22 -6.34 -4.09 7.56
C ALA A 22 -5.10 -4.88 8.02
N LEU A 23 -3.96 -4.19 8.16
CA LEU A 23 -2.77 -4.75 8.80
C LEU A 23 -3.09 -5.03 10.28
N VAL A 24 -2.69 -6.21 10.76
CA VAL A 24 -2.76 -6.51 12.20
C VAL A 24 -1.67 -5.70 12.89
N LYS A 25 -1.94 -5.17 14.09
CA LYS A 25 -0.91 -4.48 14.86
C LYS A 25 0.19 -5.45 15.27
N LEU A 26 1.43 -5.14 14.91
CA LEU A 26 2.59 -5.89 15.37
C LEU A 26 3.38 -5.09 16.42
N PRO A 27 4.05 -5.77 17.35
CA PRO A 27 5.04 -5.13 18.21
C PRO A 27 6.15 -4.47 17.35
N PRO A 28 6.71 -3.33 17.78
CA PRO A 28 7.82 -2.68 17.06
C PRO A 28 9.00 -3.61 16.81
N GLU A 29 9.31 -4.47 17.78
CA GLU A 29 10.43 -5.42 17.76
C GLU A 29 10.06 -6.77 17.10
N PHE A 30 8.97 -6.85 16.34
CA PHE A 30 8.49 -8.11 15.79
C PHE A 30 9.53 -8.82 14.91
N TYR A 31 10.21 -8.09 14.02
CA TYR A 31 11.22 -8.68 13.15
C TYR A 31 12.46 -9.15 13.94
N ALA A 32 12.86 -8.42 14.98
CA ALA A 32 13.91 -8.86 15.89
C ALA A 32 13.52 -10.15 16.62
N SER A 33 12.27 -10.24 17.11
CA SER A 33 11.77 -11.45 17.78
C SER A 33 11.68 -12.66 16.83
N ILE A 34 11.45 -12.44 15.53
CA ILE A 34 11.52 -13.49 14.50
C ILE A 34 12.95 -14.01 14.36
N GLU A 35 13.93 -13.11 14.30
CA GLU A 35 15.33 -13.47 14.14
C GLU A 35 15.82 -14.32 15.32
N GLU A 36 15.48 -13.91 16.55
CA GLU A 36 15.78 -14.66 17.77
C GLU A 36 15.10 -16.05 17.76
N PHE A 37 13.81 -16.09 17.43
CA PHE A 37 13.04 -17.34 17.35
C PHE A 37 13.60 -18.32 16.32
N LEU A 38 13.91 -17.84 15.11
CA LEU A 38 14.49 -18.67 14.05
C LEU A 38 15.90 -19.14 14.41
N SER A 39 16.70 -18.31 15.07
CA SER A 39 18.05 -18.68 15.52
C SER A 39 18.01 -19.79 16.57
N SER A 40 17.06 -19.71 17.53
CA SER A 40 16.82 -20.79 18.50
C SER A 40 16.41 -22.09 17.80
N LYS A 41 15.43 -22.03 16.89
CA LYS A 41 14.95 -23.21 16.17
C LYS A 41 16.00 -23.82 15.23
N PHE A 42 16.82 -23.00 14.62
CA PHE A 42 17.95 -23.46 13.82
C PHE A 42 18.98 -24.20 14.69
N SER A 43 19.32 -23.66 15.87
CA SER A 43 20.24 -24.28 16.81
C SER A 43 19.72 -25.63 17.34
N GLU A 44 18.44 -25.73 17.66
CA GLU A 44 17.76 -26.99 18.04
C GLU A 44 17.81 -28.03 16.90
N MET A 45 17.56 -27.58 15.67
CA MET A 45 17.64 -28.44 14.47
C MET A 45 19.07 -28.96 14.26
N GLU A 46 20.08 -28.10 14.32
CA GLU A 46 21.49 -28.49 14.09
C GLU A 46 22.03 -29.42 15.18
N SER A 47 21.74 -29.11 16.44
CA SER A 47 22.24 -29.87 17.60
C SER A 47 21.61 -31.26 17.71
N SER A 48 20.30 -31.37 17.48
CA SER A 48 19.59 -32.65 17.61
C SER A 48 19.69 -33.53 16.36
N ARG A 49 19.90 -32.92 15.17
CA ARG A 49 19.80 -33.57 13.84
C ARG A 49 18.53 -34.42 13.67
N SER A 50 17.47 -34.06 14.39
CA SER A 50 16.19 -34.77 14.34
C SER A 50 15.36 -34.28 13.17
N VAL A 51 14.76 -35.23 12.44
CA VAL A 51 13.78 -34.93 11.37
C VAL A 51 12.60 -34.11 11.92
N MET A 52 12.25 -34.29 13.19
CA MET A 52 11.17 -33.53 13.84
C MET A 52 11.53 -32.04 13.95
N HIS A 53 12.71 -31.72 14.51
CA HIS A 53 13.15 -30.33 14.65
C HIS A 53 13.39 -29.66 13.29
N MET A 54 13.87 -30.41 12.29
CA MET A 54 13.98 -29.92 10.91
C MET A 54 12.62 -29.49 10.36
N ARG A 55 11.58 -30.33 10.50
CA ARG A 55 10.22 -30.00 10.07
C ARG A 55 9.64 -28.81 10.83
N GLU A 56 9.90 -28.70 12.13
CA GLU A 56 9.46 -27.55 12.93
C GLU A 56 10.06 -26.24 12.43
N PHE A 57 11.37 -26.23 12.17
CA PHE A 57 12.06 -25.07 11.62
C PHE A 57 11.52 -24.70 10.23
N GLU A 58 11.38 -25.67 9.32
CA GLU A 58 10.82 -25.44 7.99
C GLU A 58 9.40 -24.86 8.05
N ASN A 59 8.55 -25.41 8.93
CA ASN A 59 7.19 -24.93 9.14
C ASN A 59 7.15 -23.51 9.70
N ALA A 60 8.05 -23.17 10.61
CA ALA A 60 8.20 -21.81 11.14
C ALA A 60 8.59 -20.83 10.03
N VAL A 61 9.62 -21.16 9.24
CA VAL A 61 10.07 -20.35 8.10
C VAL A 61 8.94 -20.15 7.09
N ALA A 62 8.21 -21.21 6.75
CA ALA A 62 7.08 -21.12 5.82
C ALA A 62 5.98 -20.19 6.35
N THR A 63 5.66 -20.28 7.64
CA THR A 63 4.64 -19.43 8.27
C THR A 63 5.05 -17.96 8.30
N ILE A 64 6.32 -17.66 8.62
CA ILE A 64 6.87 -16.30 8.61
C ILE A 64 6.85 -15.70 7.20
N LYS A 65 7.23 -16.48 6.19
CA LYS A 65 7.16 -16.05 4.77
C LYS A 65 5.72 -15.73 4.35
N GLU A 66 4.76 -16.55 4.79
CA GLU A 66 3.34 -16.31 4.54
C GLU A 66 2.86 -15.00 5.17
N ILE A 67 3.17 -14.76 6.45
CA ILE A 67 2.84 -13.50 7.15
C ILE A 67 3.43 -12.31 6.38
N SER A 68 4.73 -12.38 6.06
CA SER A 68 5.43 -11.32 5.34
C SER A 68 4.79 -11.03 3.98
N SER A 69 4.46 -12.07 3.21
CA SER A 69 3.83 -11.90 1.89
C SER A 69 2.46 -11.21 1.97
N ILE A 70 1.60 -11.63 2.91
CA ILE A 70 0.27 -11.02 3.11
C ILE A 70 0.42 -9.54 3.50
N ARG A 71 1.33 -9.25 4.45
CA ARG A 71 1.55 -7.88 4.91
C ARG A 71 2.12 -6.99 3.82
N GLN A 72 3.10 -7.46 3.05
CA GLN A 72 3.64 -6.74 1.88
C GLN A 72 2.55 -6.40 0.85
N GLN A 73 1.64 -7.35 0.56
CA GLN A 73 0.51 -7.09 -0.32
C GLN A 73 -0.41 -5.99 0.23
N LYS A 74 -0.75 -6.04 1.52
CA LYS A 74 -1.57 -5.01 2.17
C LYS A 74 -0.90 -3.64 2.16
N ILE A 75 0.40 -3.58 2.42
CA ILE A 75 1.20 -2.35 2.38
C ILE A 75 1.19 -1.76 0.97
N LEU A 76 1.40 -2.59 -0.06
CA LEU A 76 1.32 -2.18 -1.46
C LEU A 76 -0.07 -1.63 -1.82
N PHE A 77 -1.13 -2.35 -1.45
CA PHE A 77 -2.49 -1.89 -1.71
C PHE A 77 -2.83 -0.60 -0.99
N LYS A 78 -2.31 -0.39 0.23
CA LYS A 78 -2.46 0.88 0.94
C LYS A 78 -1.80 2.02 0.18
N ALA A 79 -0.57 1.82 -0.34
CA ALA A 79 0.14 2.83 -1.13
C ALA A 79 -0.60 3.17 -2.45
N ILE A 80 -1.16 2.15 -3.11
CA ILE A 80 -1.99 2.33 -4.30
C ILE A 80 -3.25 3.15 -3.97
N ARG A 81 -3.94 2.83 -2.87
CA ARG A 81 -5.16 3.55 -2.45
C ARG A 81 -4.91 4.98 -2.03
N SER A 82 -3.74 5.28 -1.44
CA SER A 82 -3.33 6.65 -1.12
C SER A 82 -2.82 7.40 -2.35
N ASN A 83 -2.76 6.75 -3.51
CA ASN A 83 -2.21 7.32 -4.73
C ASN A 83 -0.77 7.84 -4.49
N GLY A 84 0.04 7.10 -3.74
CA GLY A 84 1.41 7.49 -3.39
C GLY A 84 1.51 8.62 -2.34
N ALA A 85 0.41 9.14 -1.82
CA ALA A 85 0.45 10.06 -0.70
C ALA A 85 0.87 9.33 0.59
N HIS A 86 1.75 9.97 1.36
CA HIS A 86 2.13 9.47 2.67
C HIS A 86 0.95 9.69 3.62
N GLY A 87 0.59 8.63 4.35
CA GLY A 87 -0.54 8.64 5.28
C GLY A 87 -0.16 8.01 6.61
N GLU A 88 -1.14 7.87 7.51
CA GLU A 88 -0.91 7.28 8.82
C GLU A 88 -0.62 5.77 8.74
N THR A 89 0.39 5.35 9.50
CA THR A 89 1.10 4.08 9.36
C THR A 89 1.38 3.40 10.72
N THR A 90 0.58 3.71 11.75
CA THR A 90 0.72 3.21 13.13
C THR A 90 0.77 1.68 13.30
N GLU A 91 0.33 0.94 12.29
CA GLU A 91 0.26 -0.53 12.29
C GLU A 91 1.43 -1.20 11.56
N MET A 92 2.40 -0.41 11.09
CA MET A 92 3.60 -0.86 10.40
C MET A 92 4.79 -0.86 11.36
N THR A 93 5.69 -1.83 11.22
CA THR A 93 7.02 -1.72 11.82
C THR A 93 7.89 -0.77 11.01
N ARG A 94 9.04 -0.37 11.54
CA ARG A 94 10.00 0.48 10.84
C ARG A 94 10.38 -0.07 9.46
N GLU A 95 10.66 -1.37 9.37
CA GLU A 95 11.05 -2.04 8.13
C GLU A 95 9.91 -1.98 7.08
N GLU A 96 8.68 -2.04 7.54
CA GLU A 96 7.48 -1.96 6.69
C GLU A 96 7.18 -0.53 6.23
N HIS A 97 7.44 0.46 7.10
CA HIS A 97 7.41 1.86 6.72
C HIS A 97 8.37 2.16 5.58
N GLU A 98 9.62 1.69 5.68
CA GLU A 98 10.61 1.88 4.60
C GLU A 98 10.15 1.23 3.29
N LEU A 99 9.48 0.08 3.36
CA LEU A 99 8.90 -0.56 2.18
C LEU A 99 7.72 0.26 1.60
N TYR A 100 6.85 0.78 2.46
CA TYR A 100 5.73 1.63 2.08
C TYR A 100 6.19 2.91 1.36
N ASP A 101 7.22 3.57 1.89
CA ASP A 101 7.77 4.80 1.32
C ASP A 101 8.34 4.53 -0.09
N ARG A 102 9.03 3.40 -0.27
CA ARG A 102 9.50 2.96 -1.60
C ARG A 102 8.35 2.76 -2.58
N PHE A 103 7.23 2.16 -2.15
CA PHE A 103 6.05 2.03 -3.02
C PHE A 103 5.42 3.39 -3.36
N CYS A 104 5.33 4.30 -2.38
CA CYS A 104 4.78 5.64 -2.61
C CYS A 104 5.62 6.45 -3.60
N ALA A 105 6.94 6.34 -3.51
CA ALA A 105 7.86 6.97 -4.46
C ALA A 105 7.63 6.48 -5.89
N VAL A 106 7.57 5.16 -6.09
CA VAL A 106 7.30 4.56 -7.41
C VAL A 106 5.97 5.05 -7.99
N LEU A 107 4.91 5.09 -7.17
CA LEU A 107 3.59 5.54 -7.62
C LEU A 107 3.56 7.02 -7.99
N THR A 108 4.27 7.85 -7.22
CA THR A 108 4.37 9.29 -7.48
C THR A 108 5.12 9.55 -8.79
N ASP A 109 6.22 8.83 -9.03
CA ASP A 109 6.98 8.92 -10.28
C ASP A 109 6.13 8.54 -11.49
N GLU A 110 5.35 7.46 -11.40
CA GLU A 110 4.45 7.04 -12.48
C GLU A 110 3.33 8.06 -12.73
N GLN A 111 2.75 8.65 -11.69
CA GLN A 111 1.75 9.70 -11.85
C GLN A 111 2.29 10.94 -12.53
N GLN A 112 3.51 11.37 -12.19
CA GLN A 112 4.16 12.51 -12.83
C GLN A 112 4.38 12.23 -14.32
N LYS A 113 4.86 11.04 -14.68
CA LYS A 113 5.00 10.63 -16.09
C LYS A 113 3.67 10.67 -16.83
N MET A 114 2.59 10.15 -16.23
CA MET A 114 1.26 10.20 -16.82
C MET A 114 0.74 11.64 -16.99
N ALA A 115 0.90 12.49 -15.98
CA ALA A 115 0.49 13.90 -16.06
C ALA A 115 1.25 14.66 -17.17
N LEU A 116 2.55 14.43 -17.30
CA LEU A 116 3.37 14.98 -18.38
C LEU A 116 2.94 14.46 -19.76
N MET A 117 2.53 13.19 -19.85
CA MET A 117 1.99 12.64 -21.09
C MET A 117 0.67 13.31 -21.46
N LEU A 118 -0.27 13.43 -20.51
CA LEU A 118 -1.62 13.96 -20.76
C LEU A 118 -1.63 15.47 -21.10
N SER A 119 -0.81 16.27 -20.42
CA SER A 119 -0.71 17.72 -20.67
C SER A 119 -0.30 18.08 -22.12
N ARG A 120 0.44 17.19 -22.81
CA ARG A 120 0.79 17.33 -24.23
C ARG A 120 -0.42 17.23 -25.17
N PHE A 121 -1.48 16.53 -24.74
CA PHE A 121 -2.71 16.40 -25.51
C PHE A 121 -3.70 17.51 -25.18
N GLU A 122 -3.73 17.99 -23.94
CA GLU A 122 -4.60 19.10 -23.53
C GLU A 122 -4.21 20.42 -24.20
N SER A 123 -2.91 20.68 -24.34
CA SER A 123 -2.37 21.83 -25.07
C SER A 123 -2.67 21.83 -26.58
N ARG A 124 -3.14 20.71 -27.13
CA ARG A 124 -3.55 20.57 -28.54
C ARG A 124 -5.06 20.75 -28.75
N LYS A 125 -5.86 20.99 -27.71
CA LYS A 125 -7.28 21.28 -27.88
C LYS A 125 -7.44 22.57 -28.70
N PRO A 126 -8.11 22.53 -29.87
CA PRO A 126 -8.31 23.73 -30.68
C PRO A 126 -9.13 24.74 -29.89
N LYS A 127 -8.64 25.99 -29.82
CA LYS A 127 -9.39 27.13 -29.27
C LYS A 127 -10.71 27.22 -30.04
N GLN A 128 -11.84 26.95 -29.37
CA GLN A 128 -13.14 27.31 -29.91
C GLN A 128 -13.11 28.81 -30.19
N SER A 129 -13.13 29.15 -31.48
CA SER A 129 -13.26 30.53 -31.95
C SER A 129 -14.57 31.10 -31.38
N PRO A 130 -14.57 32.33 -30.84
CA PRO A 130 -15.80 32.97 -30.40
C PRO A 130 -16.67 33.19 -31.63
N SER A 131 -17.74 32.40 -31.76
CA SER A 131 -18.79 32.62 -32.74
C SER A 131 -19.35 34.02 -32.52
N GLN A 132 -19.26 34.83 -33.56
CA GLN A 132 -19.72 36.21 -33.60
C GLN A 132 -21.20 36.30 -33.24
N GLU A 133 -21.52 36.76 -32.05
CA GLU A 133 -22.83 37.31 -31.71
C GLU A 133 -22.82 38.79 -32.10
N LYS A 134 -23.04 39.06 -33.38
CA LYS A 134 -23.42 40.38 -33.88
C LYS A 134 -24.47 40.21 -34.98
N ARG A 135 -25.70 40.62 -34.68
CA ARG A 135 -26.43 41.61 -35.47
C ARG A 135 -27.61 42.14 -34.66
N GLU A 136 -27.41 43.35 -34.17
CA GLU A 136 -28.45 44.33 -33.91
C GLU A 136 -29.40 44.41 -35.11
N GLY A 137 -30.70 44.39 -34.86
CA GLY A 137 -31.76 44.78 -35.78
C GLY A 137 -32.61 45.88 -35.14
N PRO A 138 -33.09 46.85 -35.93
CA PRO A 138 -33.45 48.19 -35.46
C PRO A 138 -34.82 48.25 -34.77
N THR A 139 -34.94 49.17 -33.82
CA THR A 139 -36.21 49.71 -33.32
C THR A 139 -37.02 50.37 -34.44
N PRO A 140 -38.33 50.11 -34.53
CA PRO A 140 -39.30 51.09 -34.96
C PRO A 140 -40.11 51.59 -33.76
N SER A 141 -39.96 52.87 -33.49
CA SER A 141 -40.96 53.71 -32.85
C SER A 141 -42.28 53.66 -33.62
N GLU A 142 -43.42 53.54 -32.94
CA GLU A 142 -44.57 54.46 -33.02
C GLU A 142 -45.85 53.85 -32.39
N GLU A 143 -46.44 54.64 -31.49
CA GLU A 143 -47.88 54.98 -31.39
C GLU A 143 -48.95 53.87 -31.51
N ASN A 144 -49.71 53.65 -30.43
CA ASN A 144 -51.10 54.15 -30.32
C ASN A 144 -51.87 53.57 -29.11
N ASN A 145 -52.50 54.49 -28.36
CA ASN A 145 -53.87 54.45 -27.81
C ASN A 145 -54.42 53.13 -27.22
N PHE A 146 -54.54 53.03 -25.89
CA PHE A 146 -55.75 53.36 -25.09
C PHE A 146 -55.55 52.95 -23.63
#